data_AF-A0A538LY21-F1
#
_entry.id   AF-A0A538LY21-F1
#
_cell.length_a   1.000
_cell.length_b   1.000
_cell.length_c   1.000
_cell.angle_alpha   90.00
_cell.angle_beta   90.00
_cell.angle_gamma   90.00
#
_symmetry.space_group_name_H-M   'P 1'
#
loop_
_entity.id
_entity.type
_entity.pdbx_description
1 polymer ?
#
loop_
_entity_poly.entity_id
_entity_poly.type
_entity_poly.pdbx_seq_one_letter_code
_entity_poly.pdbx_strand_id
1 'polypeptide(L)'
;MSQTSSAPIIDVEGVDFSYGRLQVLFDVSLQVEEGEALALLGTNGAGKSTLLRVLCGLERPSSGRITYNGADITGRPAERLVGSGLALIPGGHAVFPDLTVRENLDIQALPIHRQRATVRARMAEVLDTFPVLERYMRRRAGTLSGGEQQ
;
A
#
# COMPACT_ATOMS: atom_id res chain seq x y z
N MET A 1 29.40 -18.61 -3.21
CA MET A 1 28.13 -17.92 -2.87
C MET A 1 27.54 -17.41 -4.17
N SER A 2 26.65 -18.20 -4.78
CA SER A 2 26.01 -17.84 -6.04
C SER A 2 24.79 -17.00 -5.72
N GLN A 3 24.80 -15.72 -6.10
CA GLN A 3 23.59 -14.88 -6.04
C GLN A 3 22.66 -15.36 -7.15
N THR A 4 21.66 -16.16 -6.79
CA THR A 4 20.49 -16.34 -7.64
C THR A 4 19.67 -15.07 -7.45
N SER A 5 19.90 -14.05 -8.28
CA SER A 5 19.01 -12.88 -8.31
C SER A 5 17.64 -13.39 -8.77
N SER A 6 16.73 -13.53 -7.83
CA SER A 6 15.30 -13.64 -8.12
C SER A 6 14.88 -12.37 -8.85
N ALA A 7 13.91 -12.47 -9.75
CA ALA A 7 13.33 -11.28 -10.35
C ALA A 7 12.76 -10.37 -9.24
N PRO A 8 12.89 -9.03 -9.36
CA PRO A 8 12.41 -8.10 -8.36
C PRO A 8 10.89 -8.26 -8.15
N ILE A 9 10.44 -8.06 -6.91
CA ILE A 9 9.00 -8.12 -6.61
C ILE A 9 8.27 -6.90 -7.18
N ILE A 10 8.93 -5.74 -7.25
CA ILE A 10 8.44 -4.54 -7.93
C ILE A 10 9.52 -4.05 -8.88
N ASP A 11 9.15 -3.80 -10.12
CA ASP A 11 10.03 -3.22 -11.14
C ASP A 11 9.32 -2.05 -11.81
N VAL A 12 9.96 -0.88 -11.81
CA VAL A 12 9.48 0.36 -12.41
C VAL A 12 10.49 0.77 -13.46
N GLU A 13 10.04 0.93 -14.70
CA GLU A 13 10.89 1.23 -15.84
C GLU A 13 10.38 2.50 -16.54
N GLY A 14 11.15 3.58 -16.44
CA GLY A 14 10.95 4.84 -17.17
C GLY A 14 9.57 5.46 -17.02
N VAL A 15 9.05 5.53 -15.80
CA VAL A 15 7.70 6.03 -15.53
C VAL A 15 7.65 7.56 -15.51
N ASP A 16 6.84 8.12 -16.41
CA ASP A 16 6.39 9.51 -16.34
C ASP A 16 4.94 9.61 -15.88
N PHE A 17 4.63 10.71 -15.21
CA PHE A 17 3.27 11.04 -14.80
C PHE A 17 3.05 12.54 -14.66
N SER A 18 1.87 13.00 -15.05
CA SER A 18 1.45 14.40 -14.96
C SER A 18 0.06 14.54 -14.36
N TYR A 19 -0.13 15.53 -13.47
CA TYR A 19 -1.46 16.02 -13.12
C TYR A 19 -1.86 17.10 -14.13
N GLY A 20 -2.70 16.74 -15.11
CA GLY A 20 -3.05 17.63 -16.21
C GLY A 20 -1.80 18.02 -17.00
N ARG A 21 -1.43 19.31 -16.96
CA ARG A 21 -0.24 19.83 -17.67
C ARG A 21 1.03 19.85 -16.82
N LEU A 22 0.93 19.55 -15.53
CA LEU A 22 2.07 19.59 -14.61
C LEU A 22 2.68 18.19 -14.51
N GLN A 23 3.86 18.00 -15.10
CA GLN A 23 4.62 16.77 -14.93
C GLN A 23 5.23 16.70 -13.52
N VAL A 24 5.10 15.54 -12.89
CA VAL A 24 5.56 15.28 -11.52
C VAL A 24 6.57 14.15 -11.47
N LEU A 25 6.37 13.08 -12.26
CA LEU A 25 7.35 12.00 -12.41
C LEU A 25 8.02 12.12 -13.78
N PHE A 26 9.34 11.99 -13.79
CA PHE A 26 10.20 12.16 -14.95
C PHE A 26 11.10 10.93 -15.07
N ASP A 27 10.81 10.04 -16.02
CA ASP A 27 11.61 8.84 -16.32
C ASP A 27 12.03 8.04 -15.08
N VAL A 28 11.10 7.82 -14.14
CA VAL A 28 11.40 7.19 -12.85
C VAL A 28 11.60 5.70 -13.04
N SER A 29 12.76 5.19 -12.62
CA SER A 29 13.05 3.75 -12.58
C SER A 29 13.55 3.32 -11.21
N LEU A 30 13.04 2.20 -10.70
CA LEU A 30 13.48 1.59 -9.45
C LEU A 30 13.09 0.11 -9.41
N GLN A 31 13.82 -0.64 -8.59
CA GLN A 31 13.54 -2.05 -8.29
C GLN A 31 13.42 -2.24 -6.78
N VAL A 32 12.55 -3.15 -6.38
CA VAL A 32 12.44 -3.63 -5.00
C VAL A 32 12.48 -5.15 -5.04
N GLU A 33 13.38 -5.74 -4.27
CA GLU A 33 13.52 -7.18 -4.13
C GLU A 33 12.51 -7.76 -3.12
N GLU A 34 12.23 -9.06 -3.20
CA GLU A 34 11.37 -9.71 -2.22
C GLU A 34 11.99 -9.63 -0.81
N GLY A 35 11.21 -9.13 0.15
CA GLY A 35 11.66 -8.91 1.53
C GLY A 35 12.46 -7.63 1.76
N GLU A 36 12.67 -6.80 0.72
CA GLU A 36 13.34 -5.52 0.85
C GLU A 36 12.42 -4.43 1.42
N ALA A 37 13.00 -3.58 2.28
CA ALA A 37 12.37 -2.34 2.72
C ALA A 37 13.05 -1.14 2.05
N LEU A 38 12.38 -0.52 1.08
CA LEU A 38 12.86 0.67 0.38
C LEU A 38 12.30 1.96 1.01
N ALA A 39 13.17 2.94 1.28
CA ALA A 39 12.77 4.27 1.73
C ALA A 39 12.97 5.32 0.63
N LEU A 40 11.90 6.03 0.26
CA LEU A 40 11.96 7.17 -0.66
C LEU A 40 12.21 8.47 0.11
N LEU A 41 13.37 9.10 -0.13
CA LEU A 41 13.77 10.35 0.53
C LEU A 41 13.74 11.52 -0.46
N GLY A 42 13.37 12.70 0.03
CA GLY A 42 13.33 13.93 -0.79
C GLY A 42 12.42 14.99 -0.19
N THR A 43 12.49 16.21 -0.71
CA THR A 43 11.67 17.34 -0.25
C THR A 43 10.18 17.16 -0.54
N ASN A 44 9.33 17.98 0.11
CA ASN A 44 7.92 18.06 -0.24
C ASN A 44 7.77 18.51 -1.70
N GLY A 45 6.90 17.82 -2.45
CA GLY A 45 6.72 18.07 -3.89
C GLY A 45 7.63 17.27 -4.81
N ALA A 46 8.63 16.53 -4.30
CA ALA A 46 9.52 15.69 -5.11
C ALA A 46 8.86 14.46 -5.78
N GLY A 47 7.53 14.33 -5.76
CA GLY A 47 6.82 13.25 -6.43
C GLY A 47 6.71 11.93 -5.66
N LYS A 48 7.26 11.80 -4.45
CA LYS A 48 7.23 10.55 -3.65
C LYS A 48 5.83 9.94 -3.49
N SER A 49 4.88 10.72 -2.98
CA SER A 49 3.50 10.25 -2.81
C SER A 49 2.81 9.98 -4.16
N THR A 50 3.18 10.72 -5.21
CA THR A 50 2.69 10.49 -6.57
C THR A 50 3.18 9.15 -7.11
N LEU A 51 4.47 8.82 -6.92
CA LEU A 51 5.03 7.53 -7.30
C LEU A 51 4.31 6.37 -6.61
N LEU A 52 4.08 6.48 -5.28
CA LEU A 52 3.34 5.45 -4.54
C LEU A 52 1.89 5.28 -5.05
N ARG A 53 1.22 6.38 -5.42
CA ARG A 53 -0.14 6.33 -6.00
C ARG A 53 -0.14 5.68 -7.38
N VAL A 54 0.84 6.00 -8.23
CA VAL A 54 0.99 5.39 -9.56
C VAL A 54 1.28 3.90 -9.45
N LEU A 55 2.21 3.50 -8.57
CA LEU A 55 2.53 2.09 -8.28
C LEU A 55 1.31 1.30 -7.83
N CYS A 56 0.47 1.88 -6.97
CA CYS A 56 -0.72 1.21 -6.44
C CYS A 56 -1.96 1.36 -7.33
N GLY A 57 -1.83 1.89 -8.54
CA GLY A 57 -2.93 1.97 -9.50
C GLY A 57 -4.01 3.01 -9.18
N LEU A 58 -3.70 3.98 -8.31
CA LEU A 58 -4.57 5.13 -8.05
C LEU A 58 -4.43 6.22 -9.12
N GLU A 59 -3.29 6.23 -9.80
CA GLU A 59 -3.00 7.14 -10.90
C GLU A 59 -2.41 6.32 -12.06
N ARG A 60 -2.77 6.67 -13.30
CA ARG A 60 -2.27 5.97 -14.48
C ARG A 60 -1.04 6.69 -15.04
N PRO A 61 0.13 6.03 -15.18
CA PRO A 61 1.31 6.67 -15.76
C PRO A 61 1.07 7.03 -17.23
N SER A 62 1.74 8.08 -17.72
CA SER A 62 1.67 8.49 -19.13
C SER A 62 2.57 7.64 -20.04
N SER A 63 3.62 7.07 -19.47
CA SER A 63 4.64 6.24 -20.14
C SER A 63 5.35 5.38 -19.11
N GLY A 64 6.17 4.45 -19.59
CA GLY A 64 6.89 3.50 -18.76
C GLY A 64 6.09 2.24 -18.46
N ARG A 65 6.68 1.40 -17.62
CA ARG A 65 6.16 0.08 -17.27
C ARG A 65 6.33 -0.21 -15.80
N ILE A 66 5.36 -0.90 -15.21
CA ILE A 66 5.38 -1.32 -13.82
C ILE A 66 5.01 -2.80 -13.77
N THR A 67 5.86 -3.60 -13.12
CA THR A 67 5.54 -4.99 -12.81
C THR A 67 5.49 -5.22 -11.31
N TYR A 68 4.61 -6.14 -10.90
CA TYR A 68 4.50 -6.62 -9.54
C TYR A 68 4.41 -8.15 -9.56
N ASN A 69 5.32 -8.81 -8.85
CA ASN A 69 5.44 -10.27 -8.82
C ASN A 69 5.48 -10.88 -10.23
N GLY A 70 6.30 -10.29 -11.11
CA GLY A 70 6.45 -10.68 -12.52
C GLY A 70 5.26 -10.36 -13.45
N ALA A 71 4.13 -9.86 -12.92
CA ALA A 71 2.97 -9.48 -13.72
C ALA A 71 3.00 -8.00 -14.07
N ASP A 72 2.75 -7.66 -15.33
CA ASP A 72 2.59 -6.26 -15.76
C ASP A 72 1.31 -5.66 -15.19
N ILE A 73 1.46 -4.66 -14.33
CA ILE A 73 0.37 -3.94 -13.66
C ILE A 73 0.23 -2.49 -14.15
N THR A 74 0.90 -2.12 -15.24
CA THR A 74 0.95 -0.76 -15.75
C THR A 74 -0.46 -0.20 -15.98
N GLY A 75 -0.83 0.82 -15.20
CA GLY A 75 -2.14 1.47 -15.28
C GLY A 75 -3.34 0.59 -14.88
N ARG A 76 -3.12 -0.56 -14.23
CA ARG A 76 -4.21 -1.34 -13.64
C ARG A 76 -4.82 -0.57 -12.47
N PRO A 77 -6.15 -0.60 -12.30
CA PRO A 77 -6.79 0.16 -11.25
C PRO A 77 -6.62 -0.50 -9.88
N ALA A 78 -6.53 0.32 -8.83
CA ALA A 78 -6.19 -0.10 -7.46
C ALA A 78 -7.08 -1.24 -6.92
N GLU A 79 -8.37 -1.25 -7.21
CA GLU A 79 -9.30 -2.28 -6.75
C GLU A 79 -9.00 -3.68 -7.31
N ARG A 80 -8.19 -3.77 -8.38
CA ARG A 80 -7.69 -5.03 -8.94
C ARG A 80 -6.37 -5.47 -8.33
N LEU A 81 -5.59 -4.53 -7.77
CA LEU A 81 -4.26 -4.77 -7.21
C LEU A 81 -4.29 -5.13 -5.73
N VAL A 82 -5.27 -4.60 -4.98
CA VAL A 82 -5.40 -4.89 -3.55
C VAL A 82 -5.56 -6.39 -3.27
N GLY A 83 -6.28 -7.12 -4.13
CA GLY A 83 -6.48 -8.56 -4.01
C GLY A 83 -5.22 -9.40 -4.28
N SER A 84 -4.21 -8.83 -4.97
CA SER A 84 -2.91 -9.47 -5.17
C SER A 84 -1.90 -9.15 -4.07
N GLY A 85 -2.27 -8.34 -3.06
CA GLY A 85 -1.40 -7.98 -1.94
C GLY A 85 -0.66 -6.66 -2.10
N LEU A 86 -0.95 -5.87 -3.13
CA LEU A 86 -0.39 -4.53 -3.32
C LEU A 86 -1.40 -3.47 -2.85
N ALA A 87 -1.08 -2.80 -1.74
CA ALA A 87 -1.96 -1.80 -1.13
C ALA A 87 -1.16 -0.56 -0.70
N LEU A 88 -1.82 0.61 -0.71
CA LEU A 88 -1.27 1.87 -0.24
C LEU A 88 -1.91 2.26 1.09
N ILE A 89 -1.08 2.50 2.11
CA ILE A 89 -1.50 3.17 3.34
C ILE A 89 -1.11 4.65 3.20
N PRO A 90 -2.06 5.57 2.96
CA PRO A 90 -1.76 6.98 2.84
C PRO A 90 -1.32 7.55 4.20
N GLY A 91 -0.39 8.51 4.18
CA GLY A 91 0.00 9.24 5.38
C GLY A 91 -1.10 10.18 5.85
N GLY A 92 -1.41 10.13 7.15
CA GLY A 92 -2.41 11.00 7.79
C GLY A 92 -3.84 10.65 7.40
N HIS A 93 -4.61 10.09 8.34
CA HIS A 93 -6.03 9.70 8.22
C HIS A 93 -6.29 8.36 7.52
N ALA A 94 -5.65 7.28 8.00
CA ALA A 94 -5.89 5.92 7.50
C ALA A 94 -7.10 5.20 8.15
N VAL A 95 -7.84 5.88 9.03
CA VAL A 95 -8.99 5.29 9.76
C VAL A 95 -10.29 6.01 9.45
N PHE A 96 -11.39 5.27 9.49
CA PHE A 96 -12.76 5.77 9.51
C PHE A 96 -13.13 6.13 10.96
N PRO A 97 -13.21 7.43 11.31
CA PRO A 97 -13.26 7.87 12.70
C PRO A 97 -14.56 7.49 13.43
N ASP A 98 -15.66 7.41 12.69
CA ASP A 98 -16.99 7.07 13.22
C ASP A 98 -17.18 5.57 13.46
N LEU A 99 -16.30 4.75 12.87
CA LEU A 99 -16.31 3.31 13.03
C LEU A 99 -15.42 2.89 14.20
N THR A 100 -15.75 1.75 14.79
CA THR A 100 -14.92 1.11 15.80
C THR A 100 -13.59 0.63 15.22
N VAL A 101 -12.58 0.42 16.07
CA VAL A 101 -11.32 -0.21 15.65
C VAL A 101 -11.57 -1.54 14.97
N ARG A 102 -12.50 -2.36 15.50
CA ARG A 102 -12.86 -3.64 14.88
C ARG A 102 -13.42 -3.46 13.48
N GLU A 103 -14.35 -2.52 13.29
CA GLU A 103 -14.95 -2.25 11.98
C GLU A 103 -13.91 -1.70 10.98
N ASN A 104 -12.96 -0.89 11.43
CA ASN A 104 -11.83 -0.45 10.60
C ASN A 104 -10.99 -1.64 10.11
N LEU A 105 -10.63 -2.56 11.00
CA LEU A 105 -9.88 -3.77 10.63
C LEU A 105 -10.70 -4.70 9.72
N ASP A 106 -12.01 -4.84 9.99
CA ASP A 106 -12.92 -5.64 9.16
C ASP A 106 -13.04 -5.05 7.73
N ILE A 107 -13.01 -3.73 7.56
CA ILE A 107 -12.99 -3.07 6.24
C ILE A 107 -11.72 -3.42 5.46
N GLN A 108 -10.55 -3.45 6.12
CA GLN A 108 -9.30 -3.82 5.45
C GLN A 108 -9.31 -5.29 4.99
N ALA A 109 -10.13 -6.14 5.61
CA ALA A 109 -10.31 -7.53 5.22
C ALA A 109 -11.30 -7.74 4.05
N LEU A 110 -11.96 -6.69 3.54
CA LEU A 110 -12.95 -6.80 2.46
C LEU A 110 -12.45 -7.56 1.21
N PRO A 111 -11.22 -7.38 0.72
CA PRO A 111 -10.71 -8.14 -0.44
C PRO A 111 -10.72 -9.66 -0.22
N ILE A 112 -10.61 -10.11 1.04
CA ILE A 112 -10.53 -11.52 1.43
C ILE A 112 -11.72 -11.98 2.29
N HIS A 113 -12.80 -11.21 2.41
CA HIS A 113 -13.92 -11.46 3.34
C HIS A 113 -14.56 -12.85 3.21
N ARG A 114 -14.50 -13.46 2.00
CA ARG A 114 -15.01 -14.81 1.74
C ARG A 114 -14.15 -15.91 2.38
N GLN A 115 -12.87 -15.62 2.65
CA GLN A 115 -11.90 -16.54 3.24
C GLN A 115 -11.91 -16.43 4.76
N ARG A 116 -13.01 -16.85 5.40
CA ARG A 116 -13.23 -16.63 6.85
C ARG A 116 -12.10 -17.13 7.76
N ALA A 117 -11.47 -18.25 7.40
CA ALA A 117 -10.32 -18.78 8.15
C ALA A 117 -9.10 -17.86 8.03
N THR A 118 -8.78 -17.39 6.82
CA THR A 118 -7.71 -16.43 6.54
C THR A 118 -7.94 -15.11 7.29
N VAL A 119 -9.15 -14.57 7.25
CA VAL A 119 -9.51 -13.33 7.97
C VAL A 119 -9.28 -13.48 9.48
N ARG A 120 -9.70 -14.61 10.06
CA ARG A 120 -9.47 -14.87 11.49
C ARG A 120 -8.00 -14.98 11.83
N ALA A 121 -7.20 -15.66 11.00
CA ALA A 121 -5.77 -15.79 11.20
C ALA A 121 -5.05 -14.43 11.12
N ARG A 122 -5.38 -13.61 10.11
CA ARG A 122 -4.82 -12.26 9.96
C ARG A 122 -5.22 -11.33 11.10
N MET A 123 -6.46 -11.39 11.58
CA MET A 123 -6.89 -10.64 12.76
C MET A 123 -6.07 -11.03 14.00
N ALA A 124 -5.80 -12.32 14.21
CA ALA A 124 -4.98 -12.78 15.32
C ALA A 124 -3.53 -12.26 15.20
N GLU A 125 -2.94 -12.31 13.99
CA GLU A 125 -1.60 -11.77 13.70
C GLU A 125 -1.50 -10.26 13.99
N VAL A 126 -2.54 -9.48 13.62
CA VAL A 126 -2.61 -8.05 13.93
C VAL A 126 -2.66 -7.80 15.44
N LEU A 127 -3.45 -8.57 16.19
CA LEU A 127 -3.55 -8.41 17.65
C LEU A 127 -2.30 -8.89 18.38
N ASP A 128 -1.60 -9.89 17.84
CA ASP A 128 -0.29 -10.32 18.36
C ASP A 128 0.79 -9.25 18.14
N THR A 129 0.79 -8.62 16.95
CA THR A 129 1.71 -7.53 16.62
C THR A 129 1.39 -6.24 17.39
N PHE A 130 0.11 -5.93 17.59
CA PHE A 130 -0.37 -4.74 18.27
C PHE A 130 -1.35 -5.07 19.42
N PRO A 131 -0.89 -5.65 20.54
CA PRO A 131 -1.76 -6.12 21.63
C PRO A 131 -2.61 -5.02 22.28
N VAL A 132 -2.17 -3.77 22.17
CA VAL A 132 -2.91 -2.60 22.69
C VAL A 132 -4.29 -2.47 22.02
N LEU A 133 -4.43 -2.88 20.76
CA LEU A 133 -5.68 -2.76 20.00
C LEU A 133 -6.82 -3.60 20.61
N GLU A 134 -6.52 -4.70 21.32
CA GLU A 134 -7.53 -5.53 21.99
C GLU A 134 -8.42 -4.71 22.94
N ARG A 135 -7.81 -3.72 23.62
CA ARG A 135 -8.50 -2.83 24.58
C ARG A 135 -9.42 -1.84 23.87
N TYR A 136 -9.21 -1.61 22.58
CA TYR A 136 -9.87 -0.56 21.79
C TYR A 136 -10.81 -1.10 20.73
N MET A 137 -10.93 -2.43 20.57
CA MET A 137 -11.77 -3.05 19.54
C MET A 137 -13.20 -2.51 19.45
N ARG A 138 -13.78 -2.10 20.58
CA ARG A 138 -15.15 -1.53 20.66
C ARG A 138 -15.20 0.00 20.69
N ARG A 139 -14.06 0.68 20.79
CA ARG A 139 -13.98 2.15 20.77
C ARG A 139 -14.00 2.65 19.33
N ARG A 140 -14.61 3.82 19.13
CA ARG A 140 -14.53 4.55 17.86
C ARG A 140 -13.09 4.99 17.58
N ALA A 141 -12.60 4.73 16.38
CA ALA A 141 -11.21 5.02 16.01
C ALA A 141 -10.88 6.51 16.13
N GLY A 142 -11.85 7.40 15.88
CA GLY A 142 -11.66 8.85 16.01
C GLY A 142 -11.42 9.34 17.44
N THR A 143 -11.64 8.50 18.46
CA THR A 143 -11.37 8.84 19.87
C THR A 143 -9.95 8.46 20.31
N LEU A 144 -9.21 7.76 19.46
CA LEU A 144 -7.84 7.34 19.72
C LEU A 144 -6.86 8.50 19.47
N SER A 145 -5.72 8.46 20.14
CA SER A 145 -4.61 9.37 19.85
C SER A 145 -4.06 9.13 18.43
N GLY A 146 -3.37 10.13 17.85
CA GLY A 146 -2.84 10.00 16.49
C GLY A 146 -1.88 8.82 16.30
N GLY A 147 -1.10 8.46 17.34
CA GLY A 147 -0.22 7.28 17.30
C GLY A 147 -0.95 5.94 17.43
N GLU A 148 -2.15 5.93 18.01
CA GLU A 148 -3.01 4.72 18.06
C GLU A 148 -3.87 4.58 16.79
N GLN A 149 -4.08 5.66 16.05
CA GLN A 149 -4.74 5.63 14.73
C GLN A 149 -3.79 5.23 13.60
N GLN A 150 -2.48 5.45 13.79
CA GLN A 150 -1.43 5.16 12.81
C GLN A 150 -0.98 3.69 12.87
#